data_AF-A0A510V3G8-F1
#
_entry.id   AF-A0A510V3G8-F1
#
_cell.length_a   1.000
_cell.length_b   1.000
_cell.length_c   1.000
_cell.angle_alpha   90.00
_cell.angle_beta   90.00
_cell.angle_gamma   90.00
#
_symmetry.space_group_name_H-M   'P 1'
#
loop_
_entity.id
_entity.type
_entity.pdbx_description
1 polymer ?
#
loop_
_entity_poly.entity_id
_entity_poly.type
_entity_poly.pdbx_seq_one_letter_code
_entity_poly.pdbx_strand_id
1 'polypeptide(L)'
;MTGTRGGSDAERVLQRLLQPRPQFSVSFSRSVLASALWDLGEDDLADLALMIDDATLLSIQTISSWYEDRSFPLPVEGRQVTHNHVMALAAVTYLEGEVRPLARTRRRPAKDRPARFGTDAGGS
;
A
#
# COMPACT_ATOMS: atom_id res chain seq x y z
N MET A 1 17.60 9.82 -35.44
CA MET A 1 16.24 9.25 -35.35
C MET A 1 16.33 7.90 -34.66
N THR A 2 15.91 7.82 -33.40
CA THR A 2 15.31 6.64 -32.75
C THR A 2 14.79 7.11 -31.40
N GLY A 3 13.47 7.17 -31.28
CA GLY A 3 12.77 7.62 -30.09
C GLY A 3 12.52 6.48 -29.12
N THR A 4 12.70 6.77 -27.84
CA THR A 4 12.08 6.08 -26.70
C THR A 4 11.96 7.10 -25.58
N ARG A 5 10.92 7.94 -25.65
CA ARG A 5 10.41 8.69 -24.49
C ARG A 5 8.93 8.38 -24.34
N GLY A 6 8.62 7.10 -24.19
CA GLY A 6 7.37 6.67 -23.59
C GLY A 6 7.74 6.01 -22.29
N GLY A 7 7.49 6.66 -21.14
CA GLY A 7 7.55 5.99 -19.84
C GLY A 7 6.67 4.74 -19.87
N SER A 8 7.08 3.71 -19.15
CA SER A 8 6.39 2.41 -19.15
C SER A 8 4.91 2.60 -18.76
N ASP A 9 4.04 1.69 -19.19
CA ASP A 9 2.62 1.77 -18.82
C ASP A 9 2.43 1.79 -17.29
N ALA A 10 3.30 1.09 -16.55
CA ALA A 10 3.34 1.12 -15.09
C ALA A 10 3.65 2.52 -14.53
N GLU A 11 4.65 3.22 -15.08
CA GLU A 11 4.99 4.57 -14.66
C GLU A 11 3.83 5.55 -14.90
N ARG A 12 3.14 5.43 -16.05
CA ARG A 12 1.95 6.27 -16.34
C ARG A 12 0.81 6.00 -15.37
N VAL A 13 0.60 4.75 -14.99
CA VAL A 13 -0.41 4.36 -13.99
C VAL A 13 -0.02 4.94 -12.63
N LEU A 14 1.23 4.80 -12.20
CA LEU A 14 1.71 5.37 -10.94
C LEU A 14 1.52 6.90 -10.91
N GLN A 15 1.92 7.61 -11.96
CA GLN A 15 1.74 9.06 -12.05
C GLN A 15 0.26 9.48 -11.93
N ARG A 16 -0.66 8.69 -12.49
CA ARG A 16 -2.10 8.90 -12.33
C ARG A 16 -2.55 8.64 -10.90
N LEU A 17 -2.08 7.56 -10.27
CA LEU A 17 -2.45 7.20 -8.90
C LEU A 17 -1.93 8.16 -7.84
N LEU A 18 -0.87 8.92 -8.15
CA LEU A 18 -0.35 10.00 -7.31
C LEU A 18 -1.18 11.29 -7.38
N GLN A 19 -2.16 11.38 -8.28
CA GLN A 19 -3.12 12.47 -8.27
C GLN A 19 -4.22 12.17 -7.24
N PRO A 20 -4.61 13.14 -6.39
CA PRO A 20 -5.70 12.95 -5.44
C PRO A 20 -6.99 12.54 -6.12
N ARG A 21 -7.70 11.56 -5.54
CA ARG A 21 -9.04 11.19 -5.98
C ARG A 21 -10.03 12.29 -5.58
N PRO A 22 -10.89 12.78 -6.48
CA PRO A 22 -11.91 13.76 -6.11
C PRO A 22 -12.85 13.22 -5.03
N GLN A 23 -13.10 14.03 -3.98
CA GLN A 23 -14.09 13.77 -2.92
C GLN A 23 -13.83 12.53 -2.04
N PHE A 24 -12.66 11.88 -2.16
CA PHE A 24 -12.33 10.71 -1.35
C PHE A 24 -10.85 10.74 -0.94
N SER A 25 -10.58 10.58 0.35
CA SER A 25 -9.23 10.51 0.89
C SER A 25 -9.15 9.39 1.94
N VAL A 26 -7.95 8.85 2.09
CA VAL A 26 -7.61 7.84 3.09
C VAL A 26 -6.48 8.39 3.95
N SER A 27 -6.52 8.13 5.26
CA SER A 27 -5.42 8.46 6.16
C SER A 27 -5.15 7.30 7.11
N PHE A 28 -3.88 7.06 7.41
CA PHE A 28 -3.39 6.05 8.35
C PHE A 28 -1.96 6.36 8.76
N SER A 29 -1.52 5.84 9.90
CA SER A 29 -0.15 6.03 10.39
C SER A 29 0.84 5.05 9.73
N ARG A 30 2.14 5.34 9.86
CA ARG A 30 3.24 4.41 9.52
C ARG A 30 3.13 3.07 10.25
N SER A 31 2.74 3.09 11.53
CA SER A 31 2.54 1.87 12.32
C SER A 31 1.41 0.99 11.79
N VAL A 32 0.29 1.59 11.36
CA VAL A 32 -0.83 0.87 10.73
C VAL A 32 -0.41 0.29 9.39
N LEU A 33 0.34 1.05 8.57
CA LEU A 33 0.87 0.57 7.30
C LEU A 33 1.83 -0.62 7.50
N ALA A 34 2.79 -0.48 8.41
CA ALA A 34 3.76 -1.54 8.73
C ALA A 34 3.06 -2.80 9.25
N SER A 35 2.05 -2.67 10.11
CA SER A 35 1.23 -3.79 10.54
C SER A 35 0.49 -4.47 9.39
N ALA A 36 -0.06 -3.70 8.43
CA ALA A 36 -0.77 -4.25 7.29
C ALA A 36 0.16 -5.04 6.36
N LEU A 37 1.37 -4.51 6.11
CA LEU A 37 2.42 -5.17 5.33
C LEU A 37 2.88 -6.47 6.01
N TRP A 38 3.14 -6.43 7.32
CA TRP A 38 3.54 -7.61 8.08
C TRP A 38 2.45 -8.69 8.07
N ASP A 39 1.18 -8.31 8.24
CA ASP A 39 0.05 -9.24 8.17
C ASP A 39 0.04 -10.02 6.85
N LEU A 40 0.43 -9.36 5.76
CA LEU A 40 0.42 -9.91 4.40
C LEU A 40 1.78 -10.47 3.98
N GLY A 41 2.73 -10.54 4.92
CA GLY A 41 4.03 -11.18 4.75
C GLY A 41 5.07 -10.37 3.99
N GLU A 42 4.84 -9.07 3.82
CA GLU A 42 5.79 -8.13 3.22
C GLU A 42 6.74 -7.60 4.30
N ASP A 43 7.56 -8.48 4.89
CA ASP A 43 8.35 -8.17 6.09
C ASP A 43 9.36 -7.03 5.89
N ASP A 44 10.10 -7.05 4.78
CA ASP A 44 11.09 -5.99 4.46
C ASP A 44 10.40 -4.64 4.23
N LEU A 45 9.25 -4.64 3.55
CA LEU A 45 8.44 -3.43 3.36
C LEU A 45 7.82 -2.97 4.67
N ALA A 46 7.46 -3.88 5.59
CA ALA A 46 6.94 -3.53 6.89
C ALA A 46 7.99 -2.80 7.73
N ASP A 47 9.24 -3.31 7.75
CA ASP A 47 10.35 -2.62 8.44
C ASP A 47 10.66 -1.27 7.76
N LEU A 48 10.63 -1.20 6.42
CA LEU A 48 10.79 0.06 5.68
C LEU A 48 9.68 1.08 5.98
N ALA A 49 8.43 0.64 6.09
CA ALA A 49 7.26 1.48 6.34
C ALA A 49 7.32 2.22 7.69
N LEU A 50 8.09 1.71 8.66
CA LEU A 50 8.33 2.43 9.92
C LEU A 50 9.27 3.63 9.73
N MET A 51 10.11 3.61 8.69
CA MET A 51 11.19 4.56 8.45
C MET A 51 10.88 5.61 7.37
N ILE A 52 9.79 5.43 6.60
CA ILE A 52 9.40 6.40 5.57
C ILE A 52 9.06 7.77 6.16
N ASP A 53 9.19 8.80 5.35
CA ASP A 53 8.80 10.16 5.68
C ASP A 53 7.30 10.42 5.42
N ASP A 54 6.81 11.58 5.88
CA ASP A 54 5.40 11.94 5.75
C ASP A 54 4.97 12.15 4.29
N ALA A 55 5.89 12.58 3.42
CA ALA A 55 5.63 12.76 1.98
C ALA A 55 5.42 11.41 1.27
N THR A 56 6.23 10.41 1.62
CA THR A 56 6.06 9.03 1.15
C THR A 56 4.75 8.45 1.68
N LEU A 57 4.46 8.63 2.98
CA LEU A 57 3.20 8.16 3.57
C LEU A 57 1.99 8.79 2.87
N LEU A 58 2.03 10.09 2.59
CA LEU A 58 0.96 10.80 1.88
C LEU A 58 0.77 10.26 0.46
N SER A 59 1.86 9.92 -0.24
CA SER A 59 1.79 9.33 -1.57
C SER A 59 1.10 7.96 -1.53
N ILE A 60 1.46 7.10 -0.56
CA ILE A 60 0.84 5.79 -0.36
C ILE A 60 -0.65 5.92 0.02
N GLN A 61 -1.01 6.88 0.87
CA GLN A 61 -2.40 7.22 1.18
C GLN A 61 -3.18 7.67 -0.06
N THR A 62 -2.54 8.47 -0.92
CA THR A 62 -3.13 8.93 -2.19
C THR A 62 -3.42 7.75 -3.11
N ILE A 63 -2.48 6.83 -3.28
CA ILE A 63 -2.69 5.60 -4.07
C ILE A 63 -3.78 4.72 -3.44
N SER A 64 -3.76 4.58 -2.10
CA SER A 64 -4.78 3.82 -1.36
C SER A 64 -6.20 4.33 -1.64
N SER A 65 -6.38 5.65 -1.80
CA SER A 65 -7.69 6.26 -2.10
C SER A 65 -8.30 5.80 -3.42
N TRP A 66 -7.46 5.46 -4.41
CA TRP A 66 -7.88 4.87 -5.68
C TRP A 66 -8.21 3.39 -5.53
N TYR A 67 -7.44 2.66 -4.72
CA TYR A 67 -7.58 1.22 -4.52
C TYR A 67 -8.78 0.82 -3.65
N GLU A 68 -9.34 1.77 -2.89
CA GLU A 68 -10.66 1.63 -2.25
C GLU A 68 -11.82 1.59 -3.28
N ASP A 69 -11.59 2.01 -4.53
CA ASP A 69 -12.57 1.83 -5.60
C ASP A 69 -12.61 0.37 -6.05
N ARG A 70 -13.76 -0.29 -5.82
CA ARG A 70 -13.97 -1.69 -6.21
C ARG A 70 -13.90 -1.95 -7.72
N SER A 71 -14.02 -0.90 -8.53
CA SER A 71 -13.85 -1.01 -9.99
C SER A 71 -12.37 -1.03 -10.41
N PHE A 72 -11.44 -0.71 -9.50
CA PHE A 72 -10.02 -0.74 -9.79
C PHE A 72 -9.52 -2.20 -9.89
N PRO A 73 -8.86 -2.59 -10.99
CA PRO A 73 -8.43 -3.97 -11.20
C PRO A 73 -7.17 -4.27 -10.37
N LEU A 74 -7.35 -4.63 -9.10
CA LEU A 74 -6.25 -5.02 -8.22
C LEU A 74 -5.88 -6.51 -8.39
N PRO A 75 -4.59 -6.89 -8.27
CA PRO A 75 -4.13 -8.27 -8.36
C PRO A 75 -4.39 -9.04 -7.05
N VAL A 76 -5.65 -9.04 -6.59
CA VAL A 76 -6.09 -9.77 -5.41
C VAL A 76 -7.22 -10.70 -5.80
N GLU A 77 -7.01 -11.99 -5.61
CA GLU A 77 -8.03 -13.01 -5.84
C GLU A 77 -8.84 -13.22 -4.55
N GLY A 78 -10.16 -13.01 -4.61
CA GLY A 78 -11.08 -13.39 -3.53
C GLY A 78 -12.13 -12.35 -3.13
N ARG A 79 -13.16 -12.83 -2.41
CA ARG A 79 -14.38 -12.06 -2.06
C ARG A 79 -14.21 -11.01 -0.95
N GLN A 80 -13.03 -10.90 -0.31
CA GLN A 80 -12.83 -10.00 0.84
C GLN A 80 -11.47 -9.27 0.76
N VAL A 81 -11.37 -8.35 -0.21
CA VAL A 81 -10.35 -7.29 -0.15
C VAL A 81 -10.68 -6.39 1.04
N THR A 82 -9.76 -6.31 2.00
CA THR A 82 -9.88 -5.47 3.21
C THR A 82 -8.98 -4.25 3.09
N HIS A 83 -9.16 -3.24 3.95
CA HIS A 83 -8.25 -2.10 4.03
C HIS A 83 -6.75 -2.47 4.16
N ASN A 84 -6.39 -3.54 4.89
CA ASN A 84 -4.97 -3.99 4.93
C ASN A 84 -4.42 -4.40 3.56
N HIS A 85 -5.25 -5.03 2.71
CA HIS A 85 -4.86 -5.39 1.35
C HIS A 85 -4.67 -4.14 0.50
N VAL A 86 -5.59 -3.19 0.60
CA VAL A 86 -5.51 -1.88 -0.09
C VAL A 86 -4.24 -1.14 0.30
N MET A 87 -3.98 -1.00 1.61
CA MET A 87 -2.79 -0.32 2.14
C MET A 87 -1.49 -1.00 1.69
N ALA A 88 -1.41 -2.32 1.79
CA ALA A 88 -0.22 -3.06 1.38
C ALA A 88 0.03 -2.98 -0.12
N LEU A 89 -1.01 -3.12 -0.96
CA LEU A 89 -0.89 -2.97 -2.41
C LEU A 89 -0.47 -1.56 -2.79
N ALA A 90 -1.01 -0.53 -2.14
CA ALA A 90 -0.61 0.85 -2.39
C ALA A 90 0.86 1.11 -2.05
N ALA A 91 1.34 0.53 -0.94
CA ALA A 91 2.75 0.65 -0.56
C ALA A 91 3.68 -0.08 -1.54
N VAL A 92 3.32 -1.29 -1.96
CA VAL A 92 4.05 -2.02 -3.02
C VAL A 92 4.11 -1.18 -4.29
N THR A 93 2.97 -0.66 -4.76
CA THR A 93 2.90 0.19 -5.96
C THR A 93 3.79 1.42 -5.88
N TYR A 94 3.85 2.09 -4.72
CA TYR A 94 4.70 3.26 -4.55
C TYR A 94 6.19 2.91 -4.47
N LEU A 95 6.54 1.94 -3.62
CA LEU A 95 7.92 1.63 -3.26
C LEU A 95 8.65 0.84 -4.35
N GLU A 96 7.92 0.00 -5.08
CA GLU A 96 8.47 -0.83 -6.17
C GLU A 96 8.20 -0.23 -7.56
N GLY A 97 7.30 0.75 -7.66
CA GLY A 97 6.93 1.40 -8.92
C GLY A 97 5.98 0.61 -9.82
N GLU A 98 5.59 -0.60 -9.39
CA GLU A 98 4.63 -1.46 -10.07
C GLU A 98 3.72 -2.16 -9.06
N VAL A 99 2.52 -2.53 -9.51
CA VAL A 99 1.60 -3.32 -8.69
C VAL A 99 1.86 -4.81 -8.92
N ARG A 100 2.10 -5.56 -7.85
CA ARG A 100 2.23 -7.02 -7.88
C ARG A 100 1.32 -7.69 -6.84
N PRO A 101 1.03 -8.99 -6.98
CA PRO A 101 0.40 -9.76 -5.91
C PRO A 101 1.21 -9.66 -4.60
N LEU A 102 0.48 -9.62 -3.49
CA LEU A 102 1.06 -9.66 -2.15
C LEU A 102 1.65 -11.05 -1.87
N ALA A 103 2.68 -11.11 -1.03
CA ALA A 103 3.32 -12.35 -0.61
C ALA A 103 2.33 -13.35 0.03
N ARG A 104 1.25 -12.85 0.63
CA ARG A 104 0.16 -13.67 1.20
C ARG A 104 -1.20 -13.06 0.91
N THR A 105 -2.14 -13.91 0.51
CA THR A 105 -3.58 -13.56 0.42
C THR A 105 -4.27 -13.59 1.78
N ARG A 106 -3.76 -14.36 2.75
CA ARG A 106 -4.33 -14.47 4.10
C ARG A 106 -3.40 -13.84 5.12
N ARG A 107 -3.98 -13.00 5.98
CA ARG A 107 -3.31 -12.37 7.12
C ARG A 107 -2.65 -13.40 8.04
N ARG A 108 -1.44 -13.08 8.52
CA ARG A 108 -0.79 -13.79 9.63
C ARG A 108 -1.60 -13.63 10.93
N PRO A 109 -1.53 -14.59 11.87
CA PRO A 109 -2.19 -14.44 13.16
C PRO A 109 -1.62 -13.23 13.93
N ALA A 110 -2.50 -12.38 14.46
CA ALA A 110 -2.09 -11.18 15.19
C ALA A 110 -1.24 -11.48 16.44
N LYS A 111 -1.44 -12.65 17.07
CA LYS A 111 -0.66 -13.11 18.23
C LYS A 111 0.83 -13.31 17.93
N ASP A 112 1.18 -13.53 16.66
CA ASP A 112 2.57 -13.76 16.23
C ASP A 112 3.24 -12.45 15.81
N ARG A 113 2.53 -11.31 15.90
CA ARG A 113 3.03 -10.01 15.45
C ARG A 113 4.09 -9.48 16.40
N PRO A 114 5.31 -9.16 15.90
CA PRO A 114 6.32 -8.47 16.67
C PRO A 114 5.79 -7.13 17.22
N ALA A 115 6.18 -6.78 18.45
CA ALA A 115 5.76 -5.53 19.10
C ALA A 115 6.06 -4.27 18.27
N ARG A 116 7.15 -4.27 17.48
CA ARG A 116 7.50 -3.16 16.59
C ARG A 116 6.50 -2.89 15.47
N PHE A 117 5.68 -3.88 15.10
CA PHE A 117 4.56 -3.74 14.18
C PHE A 117 3.22 -3.60 14.92
N GLY A 118 3.26 -3.36 16.23
CA GLY A 118 2.10 -3.01 17.02
C GLY A 118 1.43 -1.77 16.45
N THR A 119 0.13 -1.87 16.20
CA THR A 119 -0.71 -0.69 15.97
C THR A 119 -1.05 -0.14 17.34
N ASP A 120 -0.13 0.60 17.95
CA ASP A 120 -0.37 1.20 19.26
C ASP A 120 -1.51 2.23 19.14
N ALA A 121 -2.74 1.74 19.24
CA ALA A 121 -3.91 2.51 19.64
C ALA A 121 -3.88 2.62 21.16
N GLY A 122 -2.84 3.28 21.68
CA GLY A 122 -2.58 3.51 23.09
C GLY A 122 -2.49 5.01 23.38
N GLY A 123 -3.51 5.76 22.99
CA GLY A 123 -3.75 7.12 23.46
C GLY A 123 -5.10 7.14 24.15
N SER A 124 -5.08 6.99 25.48
CA SER A 124 -6.21 7.33 26.35
C SER A 124 -6.48 8.83 26.34
#